data_AF-A0A259ST96-F1
#
_entry.id   AF-A0A259ST96-F1
#
_cell.length_a   1.000
_cell.length_b   1.000
_cell.length_c   1.000
_cell.angle_alpha   90.00
_cell.angle_beta   90.00
_cell.angle_gamma   90.00
#
_symmetry.space_group_name_H-M   'P 1'
#
loop_
_entity.id
_entity.type
_entity.pdbx_description
1 polymer ?
#
loop_
_entity_poly.entity_id
_entity_poly.type
_entity_poly.pdbx_seq_one_letter_code
_entity_poly.pdbx_strand_id
1 'polypeptide(L)'
;ARRLDIRHRPEAVEGAAKTQHVATLNGTLATTRWIVAILETHQQEDGSVRVPEVLRPYLGGLEVLRPLGAEGAAGIEGAGA
;
A
#
# COMPACT_ATOMS: atom_id res chain seq x y z
N ALA A 1 -0.53 8.35 23.77
CA ALA A 1 -1.66 9.19 24.27
C ALA A 1 -1.26 10.31 25.25
N ARG A 2 -0.43 10.07 26.29
CA ARG A 2 -0.14 11.08 27.35
C ARG A 2 0.28 12.47 26.84
N ARG A 3 1.15 12.53 25.83
CA ARG A 3 1.60 13.81 25.21
C ARG A 3 0.47 14.61 24.55
N LEU A 4 -0.61 13.93 24.13
CA LEU A 4 -1.76 14.52 23.45
C LEU A 4 -3.03 14.54 24.33
N ASP A 5 -2.91 14.16 25.60
CA ASP A 5 -4.00 14.01 26.57
C ASP A 5 -5.24 13.22 26.08
N ILE A 6 -5.03 12.20 25.24
CA ILE A 6 -6.13 11.35 24.76
C ILE A 6 -6.50 10.34 25.86
N ARG A 7 -7.74 10.38 26.33
CA ARG A 7 -8.24 9.58 27.46
C ARG A 7 -9.54 8.86 27.10
N HIS A 8 -9.78 7.72 27.74
CA HIS A 8 -11.07 7.04 27.75
C HIS A 8 -11.59 6.90 29.19
N ARG A 9 -12.90 6.73 29.34
CA ARG A 9 -13.54 6.45 30.62
C ARG A 9 -13.94 4.96 30.62
N PRO A 10 -13.35 4.12 31.48
CA PRO A 10 -13.81 2.75 31.62
C PRO A 10 -15.20 2.73 32.30
N GLU A 11 -15.93 1.64 32.16
CA GLU A 11 -17.15 1.42 32.93
C GLU A 11 -16.82 1.38 34.42
N ALA A 12 -17.68 2.01 35.23
CA ALA A 12 -17.52 2.03 36.67
C ALA A 12 -18.22 0.82 37.28
N VAL A 13 -17.51 0.06 38.12
CA VAL A 13 -18.13 -1.00 38.94
C VAL A 13 -18.93 -0.38 40.09
N GLU A 14 -18.50 0.77 40.63
CA GLU A 14 -19.23 1.66 41.56
C GLU A 14 -18.66 3.09 41.46
N GLY A 15 -19.52 4.12 41.61
CA GLY A 15 -19.10 5.53 41.58
C GLY A 15 -18.69 6.06 40.19
N ALA A 16 -17.98 7.20 40.15
CA ALA A 16 -17.49 7.77 38.88
C ALA A 16 -16.11 7.22 38.51
N ALA A 17 -16.01 6.51 37.39
CA ALA A 17 -14.73 5.98 36.89
C ALA A 17 -13.75 7.11 36.52
N LYS A 18 -12.51 6.98 37.00
CA LYS A 18 -11.41 7.89 36.61
C LYS A 18 -11.04 7.66 35.14
N THR A 19 -10.89 8.74 34.39
CA THR A 19 -10.42 8.64 33.01
C THR A 19 -8.96 8.19 32.96
N GLN A 20 -8.62 7.36 31.99
CA GLN A 20 -7.28 6.81 31.80
C GLN A 20 -6.79 7.01 30.37
N HIS A 21 -5.48 7.18 30.21
CA HIS A 21 -4.85 7.34 28.89
C HIS A 21 -5.02 6.06 28.07
N VAL A 22 -5.32 6.20 26.78
CA VAL A 22 -5.42 5.07 25.87
C VAL A 22 -4.04 4.58 25.41
N ALA A 23 -3.95 3.30 25.02
CA ALA A 23 -2.87 2.83 24.17
C ALA A 23 -3.12 3.29 22.72
N THR A 24 -2.05 3.60 21.98
CA THR A 24 -2.13 4.03 20.58
C THR A 24 -1.20 3.17 19.75
N LEU A 25 -1.69 2.59 18.65
CA LEU A 25 -0.89 1.84 17.68
C LEU A 25 -0.92 2.56 16.33
N ASN A 26 0.10 2.34 15.51
CA ASN A 26 0.13 2.77 14.11
C ASN A 26 0.73 1.64 13.26
N GLY A 27 0.36 1.60 11.98
CA GLY A 27 0.88 0.66 11.01
C GLY A 27 0.98 1.35 9.65
N THR A 28 2.05 1.07 8.91
CA THR A 28 2.28 1.65 7.57
C THR A 28 1.90 0.64 6.50
N LEU A 29 1.12 1.07 5.53
CA LEU A 29 0.76 0.34 4.32
C LEU A 29 0.88 1.29 3.12
N ALA A 30 1.01 0.75 1.90
CA ALA A 30 0.99 1.51 0.64
C ALA A 30 2.07 2.60 0.55
N THR A 31 3.34 2.19 0.54
CA THR A 31 4.48 3.07 0.25
C THR A 31 5.08 2.74 -1.11
N THR A 32 5.88 3.65 -1.66
CA THR A 32 6.64 3.42 -2.90
C THR A 32 7.55 2.19 -2.85
N ARG A 33 7.97 1.75 -1.64
CA ARG A 33 8.81 0.56 -1.46
C ARG A 33 8.16 -0.73 -1.94
N TRP A 34 6.83 -0.77 -1.98
CA TRP A 34 6.11 -1.95 -2.45
C TRP A 34 6.28 -2.14 -3.96
N ILE A 35 6.42 -1.05 -4.71
CA ILE A 35 6.67 -1.10 -6.16
C ILE A 35 7.98 -1.85 -6.42
N VAL A 36 9.06 -1.48 -5.72
CA VAL A 36 10.37 -2.13 -5.86
C VAL A 36 10.27 -3.63 -5.51
N ALA A 37 9.65 -3.96 -4.38
CA ALA A 37 9.49 -5.37 -3.98
C ALA A 37 8.71 -6.19 -5.01
N ILE A 38 7.65 -5.62 -5.61
CA ILE A 38 6.86 -6.28 -6.66
C ILE A 38 7.71 -6.46 -7.92
N LEU A 39 8.44 -5.42 -8.35
CA LEU A 39 9.30 -5.47 -9.52
C LEU A 39 10.40 -6.53 -9.37
N GLU A 40 11.09 -6.57 -8.22
CA GLU A 40 12.19 -7.51 -7.97
C GLU A 40 11.71 -8.96 -7.78
N THR A 41 10.64 -9.18 -7.02
CA THR A 41 10.17 -10.54 -6.68
C THR A 41 9.47 -11.23 -7.84
N HIS A 42 8.83 -10.47 -8.73
CA HIS A 42 8.04 -11.01 -9.83
C HIS A 42 8.66 -10.78 -11.22
N GLN A 43 9.92 -10.32 -11.27
CA GLN A 43 10.70 -10.24 -12.50
C GLN A 43 10.84 -11.63 -13.14
N GLN A 44 10.73 -11.66 -14.46
CA GLN A 44 10.97 -12.83 -15.31
C GLN A 44 12.31 -12.67 -16.04
N GLU A 45 12.82 -13.76 -16.63
CA GLU A 45 14.10 -13.77 -17.32
C GLU A 45 14.19 -12.74 -18.48
N ASP A 46 13.07 -12.45 -19.15
CA ASP A 46 12.97 -11.47 -20.24
C ASP A 46 12.85 -10.00 -19.74
N GLY A 47 12.94 -9.78 -18.43
CA GLY A 47 12.79 -8.47 -17.80
C GLY A 47 11.35 -8.02 -17.60
N SER A 48 10.34 -8.77 -18.06
CA SER A 48 8.94 -8.52 -17.72
C SER A 48 8.66 -8.80 -16.24
N VAL A 49 7.61 -8.19 -15.70
CA VAL A 49 7.19 -8.41 -14.31
C VAL A 49 5.77 -8.97 -14.31
N ARG A 50 5.61 -10.16 -13.72
CA ARG A 50 4.29 -10.76 -13.54
C ARG A 50 3.51 -9.98 -12.49
N VAL A 51 2.31 -9.55 -12.82
CA VAL A 51 1.43 -8.87 -11.88
C VAL A 51 0.81 -9.92 -10.93
N PRO A 52 1.00 -9.77 -9.59
CA PRO A 52 0.34 -10.63 -8.61
C PRO A 52 -1.17 -10.70 -8.85
N GLU A 53 -1.75 -11.90 -8.77
CA GLU A 53 -3.16 -12.12 -9.12
C GLU A 53 -4.12 -11.19 -8.36
N VAL A 54 -3.84 -10.96 -7.07
CA VAL A 54 -4.61 -10.07 -6.20
C VAL A 54 -4.61 -8.60 -6.65
N LEU A 55 -3.64 -8.18 -7.45
CA LEU A 55 -3.52 -6.81 -7.94
C LEU A 55 -4.18 -6.59 -9.32
N ARG A 56 -4.41 -7.65 -10.10
CA ARG A 56 -4.94 -7.54 -11.47
C ARG A 56 -6.29 -6.82 -11.58
N PRO A 57 -7.28 -7.02 -10.67
CA PRO A 57 -8.55 -6.29 -10.74
C PRO A 57 -8.37 -4.77 -10.62
N TYR A 58 -7.33 -4.31 -9.93
CA TYR A 58 -7.03 -2.89 -9.75
C TYR A 58 -6.22 -2.30 -10.91
N LEU A 59 -5.71 -3.14 -11.82
CA LEU A 59 -4.90 -2.78 -12.97
C LEU A 59 -5.58 -3.12 -14.30
N GLY A 60 -6.92 -3.15 -14.32
CA GLY A 60 -7.69 -3.41 -15.55
C GLY A 60 -7.52 -4.83 -16.10
N GLY A 61 -7.19 -5.80 -15.24
CA GLY A 61 -6.89 -7.17 -15.65
C GLY A 61 -5.48 -7.38 -16.18
N LEU A 62 -4.59 -6.38 -16.08
CA LEU A 62 -3.21 -6.49 -16.56
C LEU A 62 -2.45 -7.61 -15.83
N GLU A 63 -1.92 -8.56 -16.59
CA GLU A 63 -1.24 -9.74 -16.04
C GLU A 63 0.28 -9.61 -16.01
N VAL A 64 0.86 -8.78 -16.88
CA VAL A 64 2.30 -8.63 -17.07
C VAL A 64 2.64 -7.18 -17.40
N LEU A 65 3.62 -6.62 -16.70
CA LEU A 65 4.29 -5.37 -17.06
C LEU A 65 5.47 -5.70 -17.96
N ARG A 66 5.57 -5.05 -19.12
CA ARG A 66 6.69 -5.25 -20.06
C ARG A 66 7.61 -4.04 -20.07
N PRO A 67 8.94 -4.22 -20.08
CA PRO A 67 9.86 -3.12 -20.32
C PRO A 67 9.58 -2.51 -21.68
N LEU A 68 9.62 -1.18 -21.74
CA LEU A 68 9.67 -0.48 -23.01
C LEU A 68 11.11 -0.63 -23.53
N GLY A 69 11.36 -1.62 -24.38
CA GLY A 69 12.65 -1.74 -25.09
C GLY A 69 12.86 -0.55 -26.04
N ALA A 70 13.99 -0.53 -26.77
CA ALA A 70 14.28 0.50 -27.78
C ALA A 70 13.19 0.65 -28.86
N GLU A 71 12.36 -0.38 -29.09
CA GLU A 71 11.23 -0.37 -30.03
C GLU A 71 9.87 0.00 -29.39
N GLY A 72 9.77 0.02 -28.04
CA GLY A 72 8.52 0.29 -27.31
C GLY A 72 8.26 1.78 -27.05
N ALA A 73 9.23 2.66 -27.31
CA ALA A 73 9.09 4.10 -27.13
C ALA A 73 8.17 4.77 -28.16
N ALA A 74 7.83 4.09 -29.27
CA ALA A 74 6.90 4.62 -30.27
C ALA A 74 5.42 4.62 -29.82
N GLY A 75 5.07 3.89 -28.76
CA GLY A 75 3.68 3.73 -28.29
C GLY A 75 3.20 4.74 -27.24
N ILE A 76 4.08 5.62 -26.75
CA ILE A 76 3.76 6.57 -25.66
C ILE A 76 3.33 7.96 -26.15
N GLU A 77 3.33 8.22 -27.47
CA GLU A 77 2.90 9.51 -28.03
C GLU A 77 1.37 9.70 -28.09
N GLY A 78 0.56 8.69 -27.76
CA GLY A 78 -0.91 8.72 -27.92
C GLY A 78 -1.75 8.94 -26.65
N ALA A 79 -1.15 9.00 -25.46
CA ALA A 79 -1.90 9.07 -24.19
C ALA A 79 -1.95 10.48 -23.57
N GLY A 80 -1.97 11.50 -24.43
CA GLY A 80 -2.14 12.90 -24.06
C GLY A 80 -3.22 13.55 -24.92
N ALA A 81 -4.48 13.23 -24.65
CA ALA A 81 -5.66 13.99 -25.07
C ALA A 81 -6.75 13.85 -23.99
#